data_AF-A0A7V1MKU1-F1
#
_entry.id   AF-A0A7V1MKU1-F1
#
_cell.length_a   1.000
_cell.length_b   1.000
_cell.length_c   1.000
_cell.angle_alpha   90.00
_cell.angle_beta   90.00
_cell.angle_gamma   90.00
#
_symmetry.space_group_name_H-M   'P 1'
#
loop_
_entity.id
_entity.type
_entity.pdbx_description
1 polymer ?
#
loop_
_entity_poly.entity_id
_entity_poly.type
_entity_poly.pdbx_seq_one_letter_code
_entity_poly.pdbx_strand_id
1 'polypeptide(L)' 'MAITKRLVDLHGGSLTVKSDLGAGSRFTITLPGSRSINGGNMM' A
#
# COMPACT_ATOMS: atom_id res chain seq x y z
N MET A 1 14.89 2.05 3.83
CA MET A 1 13.42 2.11 3.73
C MET A 1 12.88 3.56 3.84
N ALA A 2 13.54 4.57 3.24
CA ALA A 2 13.08 5.97 3.38
C ALA A 2 12.02 6.35 2.33
N ILE A 3 12.24 5.94 1.08
CA ILE A 3 11.38 6.33 -0.05
C ILE A 3 10.00 5.68 0.07
N THR A 4 9.93 4.38 0.34
CA THR A 4 8.68 3.65 0.47
C THR A 4 7.81 4.17 1.62
N LYS A 5 8.41 4.46 2.78
CA LYS A 5 7.66 5.00 3.92
C LYS A 5 7.07 6.36 3.58
N ARG A 6 7.85 7.24 2.96
CA ARG A 6 7.37 8.56 2.51
C ARG A 6 6.26 8.45 1.47
N LEU A 7 6.38 7.52 0.52
CA LEU A 7 5.33 7.27 -0.47
C LEU A 7 4.03 6.84 0.19
N VAL A 8 4.09 5.89 1.12
CA VAL A 8 2.93 5.38 1.85
C VAL A 8 2.29 6.48 2.70
N ASP A 9 3.10 7.29 3.38
CA ASP A 9 2.61 8.42 4.19
C ASP A 9 1.91 9.48 3.34
N LEU A 10 2.48 9.82 2.18
CA LEU A 10 1.87 10.77 1.24
C LEU A 10 0.51 10.30 0.72
N HIS A 11 0.30 8.98 0.61
CA HIS A 11 -0.97 8.39 0.17
C HIS A 11 -1.94 8.10 1.33
N GLY A 12 -1.63 8.55 2.56
CA GLY A 12 -2.45 8.30 3.74
C GLY A 12 -2.55 6.82 4.11
N GLY A 13 -1.57 6.02 3.71
CA GLY A 13 -1.52 4.59 3.97
C GLY A 13 -0.69 4.22 5.20
N SER A 14 -0.48 2.92 5.37
CA SER A 14 0.38 2.36 6.42
C SER A 14 1.32 1.29 5.86
N LEU A 15 2.50 1.15 6.49
CA LEU A 15 3.53 0.18 6.14
C LEU A 15 3.89 -0.63 7.39
N THR A 16 3.76 -1.95 7.29
CA THR A 16 4.16 -2.91 8.33
C THR A 16 5.27 -3.80 7.81
N VAL A 17 6.24 -4.11 8.67
CA VAL A 17 7.36 -4.99 8.34
C VAL A 17 7.39 -6.14 9.32
N LYS A 18 7.51 -7.36 8.80
CA LYS A 18 7.78 -8.57 9.59
C LYS A 18 9.02 -9.23 9.02
N SER A 19 10.02 -9.50 9.84
CA SER A 19 11.18 -10.27 9.43
C SER A 19 11.47 -11.35 10.45
N ASP A 20 11.79 -12.54 9.94
CA ASP A 20 12.22 -13.68 10.74
C ASP A 20 13.64 -14.05 10.32
N LEU A 21 14.48 -14.37 11.31
CA LEU A 21 15.88 -14.70 11.07
C LEU A 21 15.98 -15.90 10.11
N GLY A 22 16.74 -15.74 9.03
CA GLY A 22 16.90 -16.78 8.01
C GLY A 22 15.74 -16.92 7.02
N ALA A 23 14.59 -16.26 7.23
CA ALA A 23 13.44 -16.30 6.31
C ALA A 23 13.29 -15.01 5.46
N GLY A 24 14.05 -13.96 5.78
CA GLY A 24 14.00 -12.69 5.08
C GLY A 24 12.98 -11.72 5.68
N SER A 25 12.53 -10.75 4.88
CA SER A 25 11.64 -9.68 5.32
C SER A 25 10.40 -9.57 4.44
N ARG A 26 9.23 -9.44 5.06
CA ARG A 26 7.95 -9.17 4.42
C ARG A 26 7.51 -7.75 4.73
N PHE A 27 7.26 -6.99 3.66
CA PHE A 27 6.74 -5.63 3.72
C PHE A 27 5.29 -5.63 3.28
N THR A 28 4.40 -5.11 4.12
CA THR A 28 2.97 -5.04 3.84
C THR A 28 2.55 -3.58 3.83
N ILE A 29 2.00 -3.13 2.70
CA ILE A 29 1.51 -1.78 2.50
C ILE A 29 -0.02 -1.83 2.45
N THR A 30 -0.67 -0.91 3.14
CA THR A 30 -2.11 -0.69 3.07
C THR A 30 -2.35 0.74 2.62
N LEU A 31 -3.17 0.93 1.58
CA LEU A 31 -3.55 2.23 1.05
C LEU A 31 -5.08 2.40 1.15
N PRO A 32 -5.58 3.62 1.39
CA PRO A 32 -7.00 3.91 1.27
C PRO A 32 -7.48 3.57 -0.14
N GLY A 33 -8.54 2.77 -0.24
CA GLY A 33 -9.11 2.40 -1.54
C GLY A 33 -9.90 3.57 -2.14
N SER A 34 -9.61 3.94 -3.38
CA SER A 34 -10.52 4.79 -4.16
C SER A 34 -11.55 3.90 -4.83
N ARG A 35 -12.84 4.23 -4.65
CA ARG A 35 -13.92 3.54 -5.34
C ARG A 35 -13.96 4.02 -6.78
N SER A 36 -13.31 3.28 -7.68
CA SER A 36 -13.51 3.47 -9.10
C SER A 36 -14.93 3.01 -9.46
N ILE A 37 -15.83 3.96 -9.68
CA ILE A 37 -17.06 3.66 -10.42
C ILE A 37 -16.65 3.48 -11.89
N ASN A 38 -16.64 2.25 -12.39
CA ASN A 38 -16.57 2.02 -13.82
C ASN A 38 -17.91 2.50 -14.42
N GLY A 39 -17.97 3.78 -14.79
CA GLY A 39 -19.07 4.39 -15.53
C GLY A 39 -19.07 3.90 -16.97
N GLY A 40 -19.41 2.63 -17.16
CA GLY A 40 -19.65 2.04 -18.47
C GLY A 40 -21.15 2.00 -18.76
N ASN A 41 -21.55 2.79 -19.76
CA ASN A 41 -22.78 2.68 -20.56
C ASN A 41 -24.12 3.16 -19.95
N MET A 42 -24.39 4.46 -20.10
CA MET A 42 -25.74 4.98 -20.37
C MET A 42 -25.70 5.76 -21.69
N MET A 43 -25.84 4.99 -22.78
CA MET A 43 -26.44 5.47 -24.02
C MET A 43 -27.94 5.26 -23.93
#